data_AF-A0A4Q2UL91-F1
#
_entry.id   AF-A0A4Q2UL91-F1
#
_cell.length_a   1.000
_cell.length_b   1.000
_cell.length_c   1.000
_cell.angle_alpha   90.00
_cell.angle_beta   90.00
_cell.angle_gamma   90.00
#
_symmetry.space_group_name_H-M   'P 1'
#
loop_
_entity.id
_entity.type
_entity.pdbx_description
1 polymer ?
#
loop_
_entity_poly.entity_id
_entity_poly.type
_entity_poly.pdbx_seq_one_letter_code
_entity_poly.pdbx_strand_id
1 'polypeptide(L)'
;MSQYMVEFDLPAVMDEEFTNRIPAQRLKVEELMERGFLLSYSLSVDRQKLWCIFKADSELEVMESISEFPLVKYMTPMITELMFHNMVAARIPLFSLN
;
A
#
# COMPACT_ATOMS: atom_id res chain seq x y z
N MET A 1 10.36 5.12 -13.11
CA MET A 1 9.37 4.88 -12.07
C MET A 1 8.01 5.48 -12.40
N SER A 2 7.11 4.62 -12.85
CA SER A 2 5.68 4.86 -12.97
C SER A 2 4.98 4.74 -11.60
N GLN A 3 3.69 5.06 -11.56
CA GLN A 3 2.85 4.84 -10.38
C GLN A 3 1.82 3.75 -10.70
N TYR A 4 1.52 2.91 -9.71
CA TYR A 4 0.56 1.81 -9.85
C TYR A 4 -0.46 1.88 -8.72
N MET A 5 -1.75 1.90 -9.06
CA MET A 5 -2.80 1.63 -8.09
C MET A 5 -2.95 0.13 -7.95
N VAL A 6 -3.01 -0.33 -6.71
CA VAL A 6 -3.34 -1.72 -6.41
C VAL A 6 -4.55 -1.76 -5.51
N GLU A 7 -5.57 -2.47 -5.96
CA GLU A 7 -6.75 -2.79 -5.17
C GLU A 7 -6.65 -4.23 -4.72
N PHE A 8 -6.92 -4.50 -3.44
CA PHE A 8 -7.02 -5.85 -2.93
C PHE A 8 -8.42 -6.13 -2.42
N ASP A 9 -8.96 -7.26 -2.85
CA ASP A 9 -10.06 -7.91 -2.16
C ASP A 9 -9.53 -8.74 -0.99
N LEU A 10 -10.08 -8.47 0.20
CA LEU A 10 -9.80 -9.19 1.45
C LEU A 10 -10.97 -10.13 1.78
N PRO A 11 -10.72 -11.25 2.48
CA PRO A 11 -11.78 -12.19 2.82
C PRO A 11 -12.78 -11.59 3.81
N ALA A 12 -14.05 -11.95 3.67
CA ALA A 12 -15.11 -11.55 4.60
C ALA A 12 -14.90 -12.11 6.02
N VAL A 13 -14.19 -13.23 6.15
CA VAL A 13 -13.84 -13.85 7.43
C VAL A 13 -12.32 -13.82 7.60
N MET A 14 -11.86 -13.15 8.63
CA MET A 14 -10.45 -13.09 9.02
C MET A 14 -10.21 -14.09 10.15
N ASP A 15 -9.51 -15.17 9.85
CA ASP A 15 -9.17 -16.20 10.82
C ASP A 15 -8.12 -15.69 11.85
N GLU A 16 -7.81 -16.54 12.83
CA GLU A 16 -6.81 -16.23 13.84
C GLU A 16 -5.41 -16.01 13.22
N GLU A 17 -5.08 -16.76 12.17
CA GLU A 17 -3.79 -16.63 11.50
C GLU A 17 -3.65 -15.28 10.77
N PHE A 18 -4.71 -14.81 10.11
CA PHE A 18 -4.79 -13.48 9.54
C PHE A 18 -4.52 -12.43 10.63
N THR A 19 -5.24 -12.53 11.75
CA THR A 19 -5.13 -11.56 12.85
C THR A 19 -3.72 -11.53 13.42
N ASN A 20 -3.09 -12.69 13.60
CA ASN A 20 -1.73 -12.82 14.11
C ASN A 20 -0.66 -12.26 13.15
N ARG A 21 -0.95 -12.17 11.85
CA ARG A 21 -0.04 -11.63 10.83
C ARG A 21 -0.17 -10.12 10.61
N ILE A 22 -1.21 -9.47 11.14
CA ILE A 22 -1.42 -8.01 11.00
C ILE A 22 -0.21 -7.20 11.49
N PRO A 23 0.42 -7.49 12.65
CA PRO A 23 1.59 -6.71 13.09
C PRO A 23 2.75 -6.77 12.09
N ALA A 24 3.06 -7.95 11.55
CA ALA A 24 4.10 -8.11 10.54
C ALA A 24 3.74 -7.37 9.24
N GLN A 25 2.47 -7.40 8.82
CA GLN A 25 2.00 -6.64 7.67
C GLN A 25 2.25 -5.14 7.84
N ARG A 26 1.94 -4.58 9.03
CA ARG A 26 2.18 -3.17 9.32
C ARG A 26 3.64 -2.79 9.22
N LEU A 27 4.53 -3.60 9.80
CA LEU A 27 5.99 -3.36 9.70
C LEU A 27 6.48 -3.36 8.25
N LYS A 28 6.00 -4.31 7.42
CA LYS A 28 6.36 -4.34 5.99
C LYS A 28 5.84 -3.11 5.25
N VAL A 29 4.61 -2.69 5.53
CA VAL A 29 4.01 -1.48 4.92
C VAL A 29 4.77 -0.22 5.33
N GLU A 30 5.10 -0.07 6.61
CA GLU A 30 5.90 1.04 7.13
C GLU A 30 7.27 1.11 6.44
N GLU A 31 7.99 -0.01 6.33
CA GLU A 31 9.27 -0.10 5.63
C GLU A 31 9.16 0.39 4.17
N LEU A 32 8.13 -0.05 3.44
CA LEU A 32 7.92 0.35 2.04
C LEU A 32 7.53 1.83 1.90
N MET A 33 6.81 2.38 2.87
CA MET A 33 6.49 3.80 2.92
C MET A 33 7.73 4.66 3.19
N GLU A 34 8.56 4.26 4.16
CA GLU A 34 9.81 4.96 4.48
C GLU A 34 10.77 4.99 3.27
N ARG A 35 10.80 3.90 2.50
CA ARG A 35 11.58 3.80 1.26
C ARG A 35 11.00 4.60 0.09
N GLY A 36 9.78 5.12 0.22
CA GLY A 36 9.06 5.81 -0.85
C GLY A 36 8.62 4.91 -2.00
N PHE A 37 8.63 3.58 -1.79
CA PHE A 37 8.15 2.59 -2.75
C PHE A 37 6.62 2.46 -2.68
N LEU A 38 6.05 2.58 -1.48
CA LEU A 38 4.62 2.67 -1.25
C LEU A 38 4.23 4.09 -0.86
N LEU A 39 3.40 4.75 -1.66
CA LEU A 39 3.02 6.16 -1.47
C LEU A 39 1.75 6.33 -0.62
N SER A 40 0.86 5.35 -0.64
CA SER A 40 -0.34 5.36 0.19
C SER A 40 -0.82 3.93 0.49
N TYR A 41 -1.54 3.77 1.60
CA TYR A 41 -2.14 2.52 2.04
C TYR A 41 -3.43 2.83 2.80
N SER A 42 -4.57 2.42 2.25
CA SER A 42 -5.90 2.74 2.78
C SER A 42 -6.74 1.48 2.90
N LEU A 43 -7.29 1.25 4.09
CA LEU A 43 -8.18 0.11 4.37
C LEU A 43 -9.61 0.62 4.49
N SER A 44 -10.56 -0.06 3.86
CA SER A 44 -11.98 0.24 4.01
C SER A 44 -12.46 0.00 5.46
N VAL A 45 -13.51 0.71 5.88
CA VAL A 45 -14.05 0.60 7.24
C VAL A 45 -14.51 -0.82 7.56
N ASP A 46 -15.09 -1.50 6.57
CA ASP A 46 -15.53 -2.90 6.64
C ASP A 46 -14.39 -3.91 6.43
N ARG A 47 -13.17 -3.43 6.16
CA ARG A 47 -11.94 -4.21 5.97
C ARG A 47 -11.99 -5.23 4.83
N GLN A 48 -12.86 -5.01 3.84
CA GLN A 48 -12.97 -5.88 2.66
C GLN A 48 -12.15 -5.37 1.47
N LYS A 49 -11.77 -4.10 1.47
CA LYS A 49 -10.97 -3.48 0.40
C LYS A 49 -9.75 -2.79 0.96
N LEU A 50 -8.63 -2.97 0.29
CA LEU A 50 -7.39 -2.27 0.55
C LEU A 50 -6.91 -1.59 -0.74
N TRP A 51 -6.51 -0.34 -0.65
CA TRP A 51 -5.97 0.44 -1.76
C TRP A 51 -4.56 0.90 -1.46
N CYS A 52 -3.67 0.71 -2.43
CA CYS A 52 -2.28 1.10 -2.36
C CYS A 52 -1.89 1.88 -3.62
N ILE A 53 -0.97 2.82 -3.46
CA ILE A 53 -0.24 3.40 -4.61
C ILE A 53 1.22 3.05 -4.47
N PHE A 54 1.76 2.31 -5.45
CA PHE A 54 3.18 2.00 -5.53
C PHE A 54 3.88 2.93 -6.52
N LYS A 55 5.17 3.17 -6.28
CA LYS A 55 6.09 3.83 -7.21
C LYS A 55 7.17 2.81 -7.59
N ALA A 56 7.11 2.32 -8.83
CA ALA A 56 7.91 1.20 -9.30
C ALA A 56 8.31 1.40 -10.77
N ASP A 57 9.31 0.68 -11.24
CA ASP A 57 9.74 0.69 -12.64
C ASP A 57 8.91 -0.24 -13.53
N SER A 58 8.19 -1.20 -12.95
CA SER A 58 7.28 -2.09 -13.69
C SER A 58 6.18 -2.69 -12.82
N GLU A 59 5.12 -3.22 -13.45
CA GLU A 59 4.11 -4.04 -12.78
C GLU A 59 4.70 -5.29 -12.11
N LEU A 60 5.75 -5.88 -12.72
CA LEU A 60 6.44 -7.04 -12.15
C LEU A 60 7.07 -6.73 -10.79
N GLU A 61 7.73 -5.58 -10.66
CA GLU A 61 8.33 -5.15 -9.39
C GLU A 61 7.26 -4.95 -8.30
N VAL A 62 6.08 -4.44 -8.68
CA VAL A 62 4.93 -4.34 -7.77
C VAL A 62 4.46 -5.72 -7.33
N MET A 63 4.32 -6.67 -8.25
CA MET A 63 3.92 -8.05 -7.94
C MET A 63 4.93 -8.75 -7.03
N GLU A 64 6.23 -8.60 -7.29
CA GLU A 64 7.30 -9.15 -6.46
C GLU A 64 7.22 -8.59 -5.03
N SER A 65 7.02 -7.29 -4.87
CA SER A 65 6.86 -6.68 -3.55
C SER A 65 5.61 -7.18 -2.81
N ILE A 66 4.48 -7.31 -3.50
CA ILE A 66 3.24 -7.86 -2.93
C ILE A 66 3.43 -9.31 -2.52
N SER A 67 4.22 -10.09 -3.26
CA SER A 67 4.48 -11.50 -2.94
C SER A 67 5.13 -11.70 -1.57
N GLU A 68 5.84 -10.68 -1.07
CA GLU A 68 6.47 -10.66 0.25
C GLU A 68 5.54 -10.22 1.38
N PHE A 69 4.31 -9.82 1.07
CA PHE A 69 3.37 -9.36 2.10
C PHE A 69 3.03 -10.50 3.06
N PRO A 70 3.12 -10.30 4.38
CA PRO A 70 2.74 -11.31 5.36
C PRO A 70 1.32 -11.86 5.20
N LEU A 71 0.40 -11.03 4.66
CA LEU A 71 -0.99 -11.38 4.37
C LEU A 71 -1.27 -11.75 2.91
N VAL A 72 -0.27 -11.92 2.05
CA VAL A 72 -0.45 -12.12 0.59
C VAL A 72 -1.44 -13.23 0.24
N LYS A 73 -1.48 -14.32 1.02
CA LYS A 73 -2.41 -15.44 0.79
C LYS A 73 -3.89 -15.09 0.95
N TYR A 74 -4.20 -13.94 1.54
CA TYR A 74 -5.55 -13.42 1.75
C TYR A 74 -5.87 -12.23 0.84
N MET A 75 -4.99 -11.90 -0.10
CA MET A 75 -5.05 -10.69 -0.90
C MET A 75 -5.17 -11.05 -2.37
N THR A 76 -6.22 -10.55 -3.03
CA THR A 76 -6.36 -10.68 -4.48
C THR A 76 -6.07 -9.34 -5.14
N PRO A 77 -4.86 -9.11 -5.68
CA PRO A 77 -4.49 -7.82 -6.26
C PRO A 77 -5.11 -7.60 -7.64
N MET A 78 -5.56 -6.38 -7.89
CA MET A 78 -5.77 -5.80 -9.21
C MET A 78 -4.81 -4.62 -9.37
N ILE A 79 -3.88 -4.71 -10.31
CA ILE A 79 -2.84 -3.70 -10.53
C ILE A 79 -3.21 -2.87 -11.77
N THR A 80 -3.12 -1.55 -11.66
CA THR A 80 -3.36 -0.60 -12.76
C THR A 80 -2.25 0.44 -12.79
N GLU A 81 -1.55 0.56 -13.91
CA GLU A 81 -0.61 1.65 -14.13
C GLU A 81 -1.35 2.98 -14.25
N LEU A 82 -0.84 4.01 -13.58
CA LEU A 82 -1.43 5.33 -13.52
C LEU A 82 -0.65 6.31 -14.39
N MET A 83 -1.37 7.12 -15.15
CA MET A 83 -0.78 8.31 -15.78
C MET A 83 -0.35 9.35 -14.73
N PHE A 84 -1.12 9.50 -13.64
CA PHE A 84 -0.78 10.36 -12.51
C PHE A 84 -1.56 9.97 -11.25
N HIS A 85 -0.94 10.20 -10.09
CA HIS A 85 -1.58 10.23 -8.77
C HIS A 85 -1.30 11.58 -8.09
N ASN A 86 -2.31 12.45 -8.03
CA ASN A 86 -2.18 13.78 -7.43
C ASN A 86 -2.59 13.76 -5.96
N MET A 87 -1.72 14.25 -5.08
CA MET A 87 -2.00 14.42 -3.66
C MET A 87 -1.99 15.90 -3.30
N VAL A 88 -2.87 16.30 -2.38
CA VAL A 88 -2.78 17.63 -1.79
C VAL A 88 -1.55 17.65 -0.89
N ALA A 89 -0.49 18.33 -1.31
CA ALA A 89 0.71 18.49 -0.47
C ALA A 89 0.31 19.18 0.84
N ALA A 90 0.68 18.56 1.97
CA ALA A 90 0.60 19.25 3.25
C ALA A 90 1.52 20.47 3.16
N ARG A 91 0.93 21.68 3.16
CA ARG A 91 1.71 22.92 3.17
C ARG A 91 2.34 23.04 4.55
N ILE A 92 3.62 22.72 4.67
CA ILE A 92 4.38 23.10 5.86
C ILE A 92 4.45 24.63 5.85
N PRO A 93 3.96 25.33 6.90
CA PRO A 93 4.17 26.76 7.01
C PRO A 93 5.67 27.03 7.00
N LEU A 94 6.16 27.82 6.05
CA LEU A 94 7.53 28.29 6.07
C LEU A 94 7.66 29.25 7.26
N PHE A 95 8.24 28.79 8.36
CA PHE A 95 8.62 29.68 9.45
C PHE A 95 9.80 30.55 8.96
N SER A 96 9.56 31.85 8.86
CA SER A 96 10.62 32.84 8.58
C SER A 96 11.48 33.00 9.83
N LEU A 97 12.75 32.61 9.76
CA LEU A 97 13.75 33.00 10.76
C LEU A 97 14.28 34.38 10.37
N ASN A 98 13.62 35.43 10.86
CA ASN A 98 14.12 36.81 10.83
C ASN A 98 14.87 37.13 12.11
#